data_AF-A0A661DFJ4-F1
#
_entry.id   AF-A0A661DFJ4-F1
#
_cell.length_a   1.000
_cell.length_b   1.000
_cell.length_c   1.000
_cell.angle_alpha   90.00
_cell.angle_beta   90.00
_cell.angle_gamma   90.00
#
_symmetry.space_group_name_H-M   'P 1'
#
loop_
_entity.id
_entity.type
_entity.pdbx_description
1 polymer ?
#
loop_
_entity_poly.entity_id
_entity_poly.type
_entity_poly.pdbx_seq_one_letter_code
_entity_poly.pdbx_strand_id
1 'polypeptide(L)'
;MQYKTSFILVLLLSSPIYAEEMERGTMTTCAYQAGTAREIQTIRQKEGDEWPQFEHKIKKIYKDGQGRQDLLVIAKTVYLHPTKTLPTEVYDDAFTACVQRIQGTAPSA
;
A
#
# COMPACT_ATOMS: atom_id res chain seq x y z
N MET A 1 -39.20 -22.02 44.28
CA MET A 1 -38.41 -22.77 43.29
C MET A 1 -37.55 -21.79 42.51
N GLN A 2 -36.25 -22.06 42.45
CA GLN A 2 -35.20 -21.15 41.96
C GLN A 2 -35.14 -21.18 40.42
N TYR A 3 -35.37 -20.05 39.75
CA TYR A 3 -34.94 -19.83 38.37
C TYR A 3 -33.48 -19.40 38.40
N LYS A 4 -32.61 -20.34 38.74
CA LYS A 4 -31.17 -20.21 38.52
C LYS A 4 -30.85 -20.89 37.21
N THR A 5 -29.93 -20.27 36.48
CA THR A 5 -29.20 -20.77 35.30
C THR A 5 -29.96 -20.87 33.97
N SER A 6 -29.86 -19.82 33.17
CA SER A 6 -29.56 -19.96 31.73
C SER A 6 -29.06 -18.64 31.15
N PHE A 7 -27.81 -18.29 31.47
CA PHE A 7 -27.07 -17.19 30.83
C PHE A 7 -25.73 -17.66 30.25
N ILE A 8 -25.57 -18.98 30.01
CA ILE A 8 -24.27 -19.56 29.61
C ILE A 8 -24.24 -20.04 28.15
N LEU A 9 -25.34 -19.95 27.39
CA LEU A 9 -25.36 -20.51 26.02
C LEU A 9 -24.94 -19.55 24.89
N VAL A 10 -24.52 -18.30 25.19
CA VAL A 10 -24.17 -17.29 24.16
C VAL A 10 -22.67 -17.19 23.87
N LEU A 11 -21.81 -17.81 24.69
CA LEU A 11 -20.34 -17.67 24.58
C LEU A 11 -19.66 -18.59 23.55
N LEU A 12 -20.40 -19.50 22.88
CA LEU A 12 -19.81 -20.50 21.97
C LEU A 12 -19.78 -20.10 20.48
N LEU A 13 -20.21 -18.89 20.14
CA LEU A 13 -20.23 -18.40 18.74
C LEU A 13 -19.10 -17.41 18.39
N SER A 14 -18.10 -17.22 19.25
CA SER A 14 -16.90 -16.49 18.86
C SER A 14 -16.03 -17.40 17.97
N SER A 15 -16.29 -17.41 16.67
CA SER A 15 -15.33 -17.96 15.71
C SER A 15 -14.02 -17.18 15.86
N PRO A 16 -12.85 -17.84 15.99
CA PRO A 16 -11.58 -17.15 15.92
C PRO A 16 -11.49 -16.53 14.53
N ILE A 17 -11.51 -15.20 14.46
CA ILE A 17 -11.10 -14.47 13.27
C ILE A 17 -9.58 -14.64 13.22
N TYR A 18 -9.13 -15.74 12.62
CA TYR A 18 -7.73 -15.91 12.31
C TYR A 18 -7.40 -14.90 11.22
N ALA A 19 -6.82 -13.77 11.62
CA ALA A 19 -6.08 -12.95 10.68
C ALA A 19 -4.90 -13.81 10.20
N GLU A 20 -4.84 -14.08 8.90
CA GLU A 20 -3.73 -14.81 8.30
C GLU A 20 -2.42 -14.07 8.62
N GLU A 21 -1.47 -14.77 9.24
CA GLU A 21 -0.19 -14.17 9.61
C GLU A 21 0.58 -13.81 8.34
N MET A 22 0.65 -12.51 8.04
CA MET A 22 1.39 -12.02 6.89
C MET A 22 2.89 -12.14 7.17
N GLU A 23 3.61 -12.79 6.25
CA GLU A 23 5.07 -12.95 6.39
C GLU A 23 5.74 -11.58 6.56
N ARG A 24 6.65 -11.47 7.54
CA ARG A 24 7.36 -10.22 7.85
C ARG A 24 8.09 -9.62 6.63
N GLY A 25 8.58 -10.47 5.73
CA GLY A 25 9.20 -10.06 4.47
C GLY A 25 8.22 -9.29 3.59
N THR A 26 7.02 -9.84 3.39
CA THR A 26 5.91 -9.21 2.66
C THR A 26 5.53 -7.85 3.25
N MET A 27 5.40 -7.74 4.57
CA MET A 27 5.11 -6.45 5.23
C MET A 27 6.18 -5.40 4.93
N THR A 28 7.45 -5.80 4.97
CA THR A 28 8.59 -4.91 4.75
C THR A 28 8.65 -4.43 3.30
N THR A 29 8.42 -5.33 2.35
CA THR A 29 8.36 -4.97 0.92
C THR A 29 7.22 -4.01 0.61
N CYS A 30 6.02 -4.26 1.12
CA CYS A 30 4.88 -3.35 0.89
C CYS A 30 5.07 -2.00 1.57
N ALA A 31 5.65 -1.97 2.78
CA ALA A 31 6.00 -0.72 3.44
C ALA A 31 7.03 0.10 2.64
N TYR A 32 8.03 -0.56 2.04
CA TYR A 32 9.00 0.11 1.17
C TYR A 32 8.34 0.74 -0.07
N GLN A 33 7.46 0.00 -0.76
CA GLN A 33 6.75 0.51 -1.94
C GLN A 33 5.85 1.69 -1.58
N ALA A 34 5.08 1.56 -0.50
CA ALA A 34 4.19 2.61 -0.01
C ALA A 34 4.95 3.85 0.46
N GLY A 35 6.06 3.67 1.17
CA GLY A 35 6.94 4.76 1.58
C GLY A 35 7.52 5.51 0.38
N THR A 36 7.97 4.78 -0.64
CA THR A 36 8.45 5.38 -1.90
C THR A 36 7.34 6.16 -2.60
N ALA A 37 6.13 5.60 -2.67
CA ALA A 37 4.97 6.26 -3.28
C ALA A 37 4.61 7.58 -2.59
N ARG A 38 4.61 7.58 -1.25
CA ARG A 38 4.39 8.77 -0.42
C ARG A 38 5.39 9.89 -0.71
N GLU A 39 6.68 9.55 -0.76
CA GLU A 39 7.72 10.54 -1.01
C GLU A 39 7.60 11.12 -2.43
N ILE A 40 7.27 10.29 -3.41
CA ILE A 40 7.03 10.76 -4.78
C ILE A 40 5.85 11.74 -4.84
N GLN A 41 4.74 11.44 -4.18
CA GLN A 41 3.60 12.37 -4.12
C GLN A 41 3.98 13.68 -3.43
N THR A 42 4.77 13.61 -2.35
CA THR A 42 5.27 14.78 -1.63
C THR A 42 6.15 15.66 -2.53
N ILE A 43 7.08 15.03 -3.27
CA ILE A 43 7.94 15.71 -4.25
C ILE A 43 7.09 16.34 -5.35
N ARG A 44 6.13 15.59 -5.92
CA ARG A 44 5.24 16.08 -6.97
C ARG A 44 4.43 17.30 -6.53
N GLN A 45 3.89 17.28 -5.31
CA GLN A 45 3.16 18.42 -4.74
C GLN A 45 4.05 19.64 -4.52
N LYS A 46 5.32 19.43 -4.18
CA LYS A 46 6.29 20.50 -3.94
C LYS A 46 6.86 21.09 -5.23
N GLU A 47 7.18 20.25 -6.20
CA GLU A 47 7.87 20.66 -7.42
C GLU A 47 6.90 21.00 -8.56
N GLY A 48 5.68 20.44 -8.54
CA GLY A 48 4.68 20.65 -9.59
C GLY A 48 5.03 19.95 -10.91
N ASP A 49 5.94 18.97 -10.88
CA ASP A 49 6.35 18.23 -12.05
C ASP A 49 5.20 17.40 -12.63
N GLU A 50 5.05 17.48 -13.95
CA GLU A 50 4.29 16.50 -14.73
C GLU A 50 5.14 15.27 -15.01
N TRP A 51 4.49 14.14 -15.32
CA TRP A 51 5.17 12.84 -15.47
C TRP A 51 6.45 12.88 -16.34
N PRO A 52 6.46 13.50 -17.55
CA PRO A 52 7.64 13.51 -18.39
C PRO A 52 8.86 14.22 -17.75
N GLN A 53 8.61 15.25 -16.94
CA GLN A 53 9.66 16.02 -16.26
C GLN A 53 10.28 15.19 -15.13
N PHE A 54 9.43 14.56 -14.32
CA PHE A 54 9.86 13.67 -13.25
C PHE A 54 10.66 12.47 -13.81
N GLU A 55 10.13 11.80 -14.85
CA GLU A 55 10.81 10.67 -15.49
C GLU A 55 12.19 11.08 -16.01
N HIS A 56 12.29 12.26 -16.64
CA HIS A 56 13.56 12.79 -17.13
C HIS A 56 14.56 13.05 -15.98
N LYS A 57 14.11 13.67 -14.87
CA LYS A 57 14.95 13.92 -13.69
C LYS A 57 15.49 12.61 -13.10
N ILE A 58 14.63 11.61 -12.92
CA ILE A 58 15.03 10.28 -12.41
C ILE A 58 16.08 9.63 -13.32
N LYS A 59 15.86 9.64 -14.64
CA LYS A 59 16.82 9.06 -15.61
C LYS A 59 18.16 9.79 -15.64
N LYS A 60 18.19 11.08 -15.26
CA LYS A 60 19.42 11.88 -15.16
C LYS A 60 20.20 11.60 -13.87
N ILE A 61 19.50 11.37 -12.75
CA ILE A 61 20.12 11.18 -11.42
C ILE A 61 20.58 9.73 -11.23
N TYR A 62 19.75 8.77 -11.65
CA TYR A 62 19.99 7.35 -11.43
C TYR A 62 20.52 6.67 -12.70
N LYS A 63 21.57 5.87 -12.53
CA LYS A 63 22.08 4.98 -13.58
C LYS A 63 21.01 3.99 -14.00
N ASP A 64 21.16 3.46 -15.21
CA ASP A 64 20.30 2.37 -15.67
C ASP A 64 20.49 1.12 -14.81
N GLY A 65 19.38 0.45 -14.50
CA GLY A 65 19.35 -0.71 -13.62
C GLY A 65 18.02 -0.88 -12.88
N GLN A 66 17.87 -2.05 -12.25
CA GLN A 66 16.61 -2.50 -11.65
C GLN A 66 16.01 -1.48 -10.67
N GLY A 67 16.82 -0.89 -9.78
CA GLY A 67 16.31 0.09 -8.81
C GLY A 67 15.71 1.35 -9.46
N ARG A 68 16.24 1.77 -10.63
CA ARG A 68 15.65 2.87 -11.40
C ARG A 68 14.34 2.46 -12.04
N GLN A 69 14.29 1.25 -12.64
CA GLN A 69 13.04 0.72 -13.18
C GLN A 69 11.96 0.62 -12.09
N ASP A 70 12.28 0.06 -10.93
CA ASP A 70 11.35 -0.12 -9.82
C ASP A 70 10.79 1.22 -9.33
N LEU A 71 11.66 2.23 -9.15
CA LEU A 71 11.24 3.58 -8.78
C LEU A 71 10.29 4.18 -9.83
N LEU A 72 10.61 4.04 -11.12
CA LEU A 72 9.77 4.56 -12.19
C LEU A 72 8.40 3.87 -12.26
N VAL A 73 8.33 2.56 -11.97
CA VAL A 73 7.06 1.82 -11.92
C VAL A 73 6.19 2.31 -10.77
N ILE A 74 6.77 2.47 -9.57
CA ILE A 74 6.05 3.01 -8.41
C ILE A 74 5.58 4.43 -8.72
N ALA A 75 6.48 5.28 -9.23
CA ALA A 75 6.17 6.66 -9.57
C ALA A 75 5.02 6.74 -10.58
N LYS A 76 5.06 5.95 -11.65
CA LYS A 76 4.01 5.98 -12.66
C LYS A 76 2.63 5.68 -12.07
N THR A 77 2.57 4.80 -11.07
CA THR A 77 1.35 4.51 -10.31
C THR A 77 0.89 5.73 -9.51
N VAL A 78 1.80 6.41 -8.80
CA VAL A 78 1.51 7.65 -8.07
C VAL A 78 0.95 8.74 -8.99
N TYR A 79 1.46 8.85 -10.22
CA TYR A 79 0.99 9.85 -11.19
C TYR A 79 -0.43 9.62 -11.69
N LEU A 80 -1.05 8.45 -11.42
CA LEU A 80 -2.47 8.22 -11.66
C LEU A 80 -3.36 8.89 -10.61
N HIS A 81 -2.83 9.18 -9.42
CA HIS A 81 -3.56 9.94 -8.41
C HIS A 81 -3.59 11.42 -8.77
N PRO A 82 -4.65 12.16 -8.39
CA PRO A 82 -4.64 13.62 -8.42
C PRO A 82 -3.46 14.21 -7.64
N THR A 83 -2.87 15.30 -8.13
CA THR A 83 -1.78 15.99 -7.42
C THR A 83 -2.19 16.46 -6.02
N LYS A 84 -3.49 16.69 -5.78
CA LYS A 84 -4.03 17.10 -4.47
C LYS A 84 -4.24 15.97 -3.47
N THR A 85 -4.13 14.70 -3.89
CA THR A 85 -4.30 13.54 -2.99
C THR A 85 -3.23 13.57 -1.91
N LEU A 86 -3.60 13.29 -0.66
CA LEU A 86 -2.66 13.38 0.45
C LEU A 86 -1.56 12.32 0.30
N PRO A 87 -0.28 12.63 0.59
CA PRO A 87 0.78 11.63 0.55
C PRO A 87 0.52 10.40 1.44
N THR A 88 -0.22 10.57 2.54
CA THR A 88 -0.65 9.46 3.41
C THR A 88 -1.69 8.58 2.75
N GLU A 89 -2.63 9.14 1.99
CA GLU A 89 -3.61 8.35 1.23
C GLU A 89 -2.92 7.55 0.13
N VAL A 90 -1.95 8.17 -0.57
CA VAL A 90 -1.13 7.46 -1.57
C VAL A 90 -0.31 6.33 -0.93
N TYR A 91 0.19 6.52 0.29
CA TYR A 91 0.83 5.45 1.05
C TYR A 91 -0.14 4.28 1.29
N ASP A 92 -1.32 4.58 1.83
CA ASP A 92 -2.31 3.55 2.21
C ASP A 92 -2.81 2.78 0.99
N ASP A 93 -3.06 3.47 -0.12
CA ASP A 93 -3.46 2.88 -1.39
C ASP A 93 -2.36 1.95 -1.94
N ALA A 94 -1.11 2.41 -1.97
CA ALA A 94 0.02 1.62 -2.46
C ALA A 94 0.29 0.40 -1.57
N PHE A 95 0.20 0.56 -0.25
CA PHE A 95 0.38 -0.52 0.71
C PHE A 95 -0.71 -1.59 0.52
N THR A 96 -1.97 -1.14 0.47
CA THR A 96 -3.13 -2.02 0.30
C THR A 96 -3.05 -2.77 -1.03
N ALA A 97 -2.73 -2.09 -2.12
CA ALA A 97 -2.59 -2.72 -3.43
C ALA A 97 -1.44 -3.75 -3.47
N CYS A 98 -0.33 -3.48 -2.78
CA CYS A 98 0.77 -4.43 -2.65
C CYS A 98 0.34 -5.70 -1.89
N VAL A 99 -0.30 -5.53 -0.73
CA VAL A 99 -0.80 -6.65 0.08
C VAL A 99 -1.80 -7.49 -0.70
N GLN A 100 -2.77 -6.84 -1.37
CA GLN A 100 -3.77 -7.54 -2.18
C GLN A 100 -3.15 -8.34 -3.33
N ARG A 101 -2.11 -7.80 -3.98
CA ARG A 101 -1.40 -8.51 -5.04
C ARG A 101 -0.70 -9.76 -4.50
N ILE A 102 -0.08 -9.66 -3.33
CA ILE A 102 0.64 -10.78 -2.71
C ILE A 102 -0.32 -11.86 -2.21
N GLN A 103 -1.49 -11.47 -1.71
CA GLN A 103 -2.55 -12.37 -1.27
C GLN A 103 -3.40 -12.94 -2.43
N GLY A 104 -3.17 -12.49 -3.67
CA GLY A 104 -3.98 -12.89 -4.83
C GLY A 104 -5.42 -12.36 -4.81
N THR A 105 -5.69 -11.33 -4.01
CA THR A 105 -7.03 -10.71 -3.84
C THR A 105 -7.19 -9.44 -4.66
N ALA A 106 -6.20 -9.08 -5.48
CA ALA A 106 -6.30 -7.95 -6.39
C ALA A 106 -7.46 -8.15 -7.39
N PRO A 107 -8.25 -7.10 -7.69
CA PRO A 107 -9.33 -7.19 -8.66
C PRO A 107 -8.78 -7.62 -10.03
N SER A 108 -9.47 -8.56 -10.70
CA SER A 108 -9.16 -8.94 -12.07
C SER A 108 -9.31 -7.72 -12.98
N ALA A 109 -8.31 -7.48 -13.82
CA ALA A 109 -8.30 -6.39 -14.80
C ALA A 109 -9.42 -6.52 -15.84
#